data_AF-Q9TCA8-F1
#
_entry.id   AF-Q9TCA8-F1
#
_cell.length_a   1.000
_cell.length_b   1.000
_cell.length_c   1.000
_cell.angle_alpha   90.00
_cell.angle_beta   90.00
_cell.angle_gamma   90.00
#
_symmetry.space_group_name_H-M   'P 1'
#
loop_
_entity.id
_entity.type
_entity.pdbx_description
1 polymer ?
#
loop_
_entity_poly.entity_id
_entity_poly.type
_entity_poly.pdbx_seq_one_letter_code
_entity_poly.pdbx_strand_id
1 'polypeptide(L)'
;MHLPDINQSKTEFPIMQLILQSHDVIALNNALNTVSLNSSELSNIKIVRLPNNYQSFTILKSPHVHKKSREQFQRTTMRVSIYIKGSPSFWIYFLPRLKQLKLRGVQLSWKYKYVTVLPD
;
A
#
# COMPACT_ATOMS: atom_id res chain seq x y z
N MET A 1 -38.62 -5.23 34.38
CA MET A 1 -37.86 -6.07 33.42
C MET A 1 -37.25 -5.12 32.39
N HIS A 2 -36.16 -4.45 32.75
CA HIS A 2 -35.46 -3.53 31.85
C HIS A 2 -34.39 -4.35 31.11
N LEU A 3 -34.54 -4.49 29.80
CA LEU A 3 -33.44 -4.95 28.95
C LEU A 3 -32.30 -3.93 29.09
N PRO A 4 -31.05 -4.36 29.30
CA PRO A 4 -29.94 -3.44 29.26
C PRO A 4 -29.81 -2.90 27.83
N ASP A 5 -29.58 -1.59 27.73
CA ASP A 5 -29.23 -0.93 26.49
C ASP A 5 -28.08 -1.69 25.84
N ILE A 6 -28.36 -2.29 24.68
CA ILE A 6 -27.36 -2.85 23.79
C ILE A 6 -26.57 -1.64 23.31
N ASN A 7 -25.52 -1.31 24.06
CA ASN A 7 -24.48 -0.39 23.67
C ASN A 7 -24.17 -0.74 22.22
N GLN A 8 -24.48 0.19 21.32
CA GLN A 8 -24.15 0.08 19.91
C GLN A 8 -22.69 -0.31 19.84
N SER A 9 -22.42 -1.60 19.62
CA SER A 9 -21.08 -2.08 19.40
C SER A 9 -20.60 -1.28 18.21
N LYS A 10 -19.66 -0.37 18.43
CA LYS A 10 -18.96 0.32 17.36
C LYS A 10 -18.40 -0.80 16.50
N THR A 11 -19.10 -1.16 15.43
CA THR A 11 -18.65 -2.20 14.52
C THR A 11 -17.49 -1.55 13.77
N GLU A 12 -16.31 -1.60 14.37
CA GLU A 12 -15.11 -1.04 13.79
C GLU A 12 -14.81 -1.88 12.55
N PHE A 13 -15.25 -1.38 11.39
CA PHE A 13 -14.96 -2.03 10.12
C PHE A 13 -13.44 -2.19 10.00
N PRO A 14 -12.98 -3.37 9.58
CA PRO A 14 -11.55 -3.62 9.51
C PRO A 14 -10.89 -2.64 8.54
N ILE A 15 -9.71 -2.17 8.97
CA ILE A 15 -8.91 -1.23 8.20
C ILE A 15 -7.84 -2.03 7.49
N MET A 16 -7.86 -2.01 6.16
CA MET A 16 -6.75 -2.54 5.37
C MET A 16 -5.86 -1.41 4.89
N GLN A 17 -4.56 -1.65 4.96
CA GLN A 17 -3.53 -0.81 4.38
C GLN A 17 -2.98 -1.51 3.14
N LEU A 18 -3.21 -0.96 1.96
CA LEU A 18 -2.50 -1.34 0.74
C LEU A 18 -1.24 -0.48 0.62
N ILE A 19 -0.14 -1.08 0.20
CA ILE A 19 1.15 -0.41 0.00
C ILE A 19 1.57 -0.68 -1.43
N LEU A 20 1.65 0.38 -2.22
CA LEU A 20 2.19 0.36 -3.58
C LEU A 20 3.64 0.82 -3.53
N GLN A 21 4.52 0.09 -4.19
CA GLN A 21 5.95 0.40 -4.28
C GLN A 21 6.43 0.31 -5.71
N SER A 22 7.21 1.29 -6.17
CA SER A 22 7.74 1.36 -7.53
C SER A 22 9.09 2.07 -7.57
N HIS A 23 9.86 1.82 -8.63
CA HIS A 23 11.04 2.61 -9.00
C HIS A 23 10.75 3.67 -10.07
N ASP A 24 9.56 3.60 -10.69
CA ASP A 24 9.08 4.56 -11.67
C ASP A 24 7.85 5.32 -11.13
N VAL A 25 7.92 6.64 -11.23
CA VAL A 25 6.86 7.60 -10.85
C VAL A 25 5.59 7.36 -11.66
N ILE A 26 5.73 7.12 -12.97
CA ILE A 26 4.61 7.01 -13.90
C ILE A 26 3.84 5.72 -13.62
N ALA A 27 4.56 4.60 -13.53
CA ALA A 27 3.98 3.32 -13.13
C ALA A 27 3.22 3.40 -11.80
N LEU A 28 3.78 4.09 -10.80
CA LEU A 28 3.16 4.23 -9.48
C LEU A 28 1.86 5.04 -9.53
N ASN A 29 1.84 6.17 -10.25
CA ASN A 29 0.64 6.99 -10.40
C ASN A 29 -0.45 6.25 -11.19
N ASN A 30 -0.08 5.51 -12.23
CA ASN A 30 -1.02 4.69 -13.00
C ASN A 30 -1.63 3.58 -12.13
N ALA A 31 -0.82 2.92 -11.31
CA ALA A 31 -1.29 1.91 -10.37
C ALA A 31 -2.22 2.51 -9.30
N LEU A 32 -1.88 3.69 -8.78
CA LEU A 32 -2.70 4.42 -7.81
C LEU A 32 -4.08 4.77 -8.39
N ASN A 33 -4.12 5.32 -9.61
CA ASN A 33 -5.37 5.63 -10.29
C ASN A 33 -6.20 4.36 -10.54
N THR A 34 -5.54 3.29 -10.98
CA THR A 34 -6.21 1.99 -11.20
C THR A 34 -6.83 1.46 -9.91
N VAL A 35 -6.09 1.45 -8.81
CA VAL A 35 -6.60 1.00 -7.51
C VAL A 35 -7.73 1.91 -7.04
N SER A 36 -7.56 3.24 -7.14
CA SER A 36 -8.57 4.23 -6.74
C SER A 36 -9.89 4.07 -7.50
N LEU A 37 -9.84 3.81 -8.81
CA LEU A 37 -11.02 3.56 -9.64
C LEU A 37 -11.75 2.27 -9.25
N ASN A 38 -11.01 1.22 -8.88
CA ASN A 38 -11.60 -0.04 -8.45
C ASN A 38 -12.11 -0.01 -7.00
N SER A 39 -11.76 1.02 -6.24
CA SER A 39 -12.23 1.25 -4.88
C SER A 39 -13.26 2.38 -4.77
N SER A 40 -13.65 3.02 -5.87
CA SER A 40 -14.47 4.25 -5.87
C SER A 40 -15.84 4.11 -5.20
N GLU A 41 -16.36 2.88 -5.09
CA GLU A 41 -17.57 2.56 -4.33
C GLU A 41 -17.41 2.75 -2.81
N LEU A 42 -16.18 2.96 -2.32
CA LEU A 42 -15.89 3.16 -0.90
C LEU A 42 -15.69 4.63 -0.57
N SER A 43 -16.54 5.14 0.32
CA SER A 43 -16.49 6.51 0.84
C SER A 43 -15.30 6.81 1.77
N ASN A 44 -14.53 5.79 2.19
CA ASN A 44 -13.53 5.89 3.27
C ASN A 44 -12.12 5.49 2.82
N ILE A 45 -11.60 6.15 1.78
CA ILE A 45 -10.23 5.94 1.28
C ILE A 45 -9.33 7.09 1.73
N LYS A 46 -8.19 6.77 2.33
CA LYS A 46 -7.13 7.73 2.65
C LYS A 46 -5.83 7.34 1.97
N ILE A 47 -5.31 8.21 1.12
CA ILE A 47 -4.06 8.01 0.39
C ILE A 47 -2.96 8.82 1.08
N VAL A 48 -1.83 8.19 1.36
CA VAL A 48 -0.66 8.81 2.01
C VAL A 48 0.59 8.42 1.24
N ARG A 49 1.32 9.42 0.71
CA ARG A 49 2.66 9.19 0.15
C ARG A 49 3.63 8.95 1.30
N LEU A 50 4.37 7.86 1.24
CA LEU A 50 5.40 7.54 2.23
C LEU A 50 6.74 8.15 1.78
N PRO A 51 7.68 8.37 2.71
CA PRO A 51 9.02 8.81 2.37
C PRO A 51 9.68 7.85 1.36
N ASN A 52 10.36 8.42 0.37
CA ASN A 52 11.13 7.65 -0.60
C ASN A 52 12.33 7.01 0.10
N ASN A 53 12.66 5.78 -0.29
CA ASN A 53 13.90 5.13 0.12
C ASN A 53 14.95 5.33 -0.98
N TYR A 54 16.12 5.84 -0.58
CA TYR A 54 17.25 6.09 -1.46
C TYR A 54 18.38 5.13 -1.10
N GLN A 55 18.81 4.32 -2.07
CA GLN A 55 19.99 3.47 -1.95
C GLN A 55 21.05 3.97 -2.92
N SER A 56 22.17 4.46 -2.37
CA SER A 56 23.26 5.03 -3.16
C SER A 56 24.43 4.06 -3.26
N PHE A 57 24.98 3.92 -4.45
CA PHE A 57 26.12 3.06 -4.77
C PHE A 57 27.19 3.91 -5.41
N THR A 58 28.44 3.77 -4.99
CA THR A 58 29.58 4.44 -5.64
C THR A 58 30.51 3.39 -6.19
N ILE A 59 30.73 3.41 -7.50
CA ILE A 59 31.49 2.39 -8.23
C ILE A 59 32.67 3.07 -8.95
N LEU A 60 33.73 2.33 -9.21
CA LEU A 60 34.80 2.78 -10.10
C LEU A 60 34.29 2.86 -11.53
N LYS A 61 34.58 3.97 -12.23
CA LYS A 61 34.17 4.16 -13.64
C LYS A 61 34.88 3.20 -14.61
N SER A 62 36.07 2.74 -14.24
CA SER A 62 36.87 1.84 -15.05
C SER A 62 37.07 0.52 -14.30
N PRO A 63 37.03 -0.63 -15.01
CA PRO A 63 37.27 -1.94 -14.42
C PRO A 63 38.68 -2.12 -13.84
N HIS A 64 39.66 -1.31 -14.24
CA HIS A 64 41.04 -1.43 -13.74
C HIS A 64 41.57 -0.13 -13.13
N VAL A 65 42.13 -0.24 -11.90
CA VAL A 65 43.02 0.65 -11.11
C VAL A 65 42.77 2.17 -11.08
N HIS A 66 41.76 2.73 -11.75
CA HIS A 66 41.47 4.17 -11.71
C HIS A 66 40.60 4.56 -10.50
N LYS A 67 41.11 4.37 -9.27
CA LYS A 67 40.38 4.63 -8.00
C LYS A 67 39.86 6.06 -7.82
N LYS A 68 40.51 7.04 -8.48
CA LYS A 68 40.12 8.46 -8.49
C LYS A 68 38.91 8.74 -9.40
N SER A 69 38.62 7.86 -10.36
CA SER A 69 37.48 7.97 -11.26
C SER A 69 36.30 7.17 -10.70
N ARG A 70 35.33 7.84 -10.08
CA ARG A 70 34.17 7.23 -9.44
C ARG A 70 32.87 7.73 -10.04
N GLU A 71 31.86 6.88 -10.03
CA GLU A 71 30.49 7.17 -10.45
C GLU A 71 29.51 6.83 -9.34
N GLN A 72 28.49 7.67 -9.18
CA GLN A 72 27.45 7.50 -8.18
C GLN A 72 26.16 7.07 -8.89
N PHE A 73 25.59 5.97 -8.43
CA PHE A 73 24.29 5.48 -8.85
C PHE A 73 23.33 5.54 -7.66
N GLN A 74 22.06 5.79 -7.94
CA GLN A 74 21.03 5.81 -6.91
C GLN A 74 19.82 4.99 -7.36
N ARG A 75 19.38 4.07 -6.50
CA ARG A 75 18.07 3.43 -6.62
C ARG A 75 17.09 4.17 -5.72
N THR A 76 16.11 4.83 -6.33
CA THR A 76 14.99 5.45 -5.63
C THR A 76 13.82 4.49 -5.59
N THR A 77 13.23 4.31 -4.42
CA THR A 77 12.04 3.49 -4.21
C THR A 77 10.94 4.36 -3.66
N MET A 78 9.89 4.55 -4.46
CA MET A 78 8.73 5.36 -4.12
C MET A 78 7.64 4.48 -3.53
N ARG A 79 6.95 4.98 -2.52
CA ARG A 79 5.95 4.20 -1.79
C ARG A 79 4.69 5.02 -1.51
N VAL A 80 3.53 4.42 -1.72
CA VAL A 80 2.24 4.99 -1.38
C VAL A 80 1.47 4.01 -0.51
N SER A 81 0.85 4.52 0.53
CA SER A 81 -0.06 3.79 1.39
C SER A 81 -1.49 4.22 1.12
N ILE A 82 -2.38 3.26 0.90
CA ILE A 82 -3.82 3.47 0.73
C ILE A 82 -4.52 2.76 1.89
N TYR A 83 -5.19 3.52 2.72
CA TYR A 83 -5.99 3.00 3.82
C TYR A 83 -7.45 2.97 3.39
N ILE A 84 -8.08 1.82 3.56
CA ILE A 84 -9.45 1.58 3.16
C ILE A 84 -10.19 0.95 4.34
N LYS A 85 -11.33 1.53 4.70
CA LYS A 85 -12.27 0.92 5.65
C LYS A 85 -13.38 0.22 4.86
N GLY A 86 -13.59 -1.07 5.08
CA GLY A 86 -14.60 -1.83 4.36
C GLY A 86 -15.11 -3.00 5.19
N SER A 87 -16.31 -3.49 4.88
CA SER A 87 -16.85 -4.70 5.48
C SER A 87 -16.01 -5.93 5.09
N PRO A 88 -16.04 -7.02 5.89
CA PRO A 88 -15.39 -8.28 5.51
C PRO A 88 -15.86 -8.82 4.15
N SER A 89 -17.16 -8.68 3.85
CA SER A 89 -17.73 -9.11 2.56
C SER A 89 -17.11 -8.38 1.37
N PHE A 90 -16.89 -7.07 1.48
CA PHE A 90 -16.20 -6.31 0.44
C PHE A 90 -14.79 -6.85 0.19
N TRP A 91 -14.03 -7.13 1.25
CA TRP A 91 -12.65 -7.62 1.14
C TRP A 91 -12.54 -8.97 0.43
N ILE A 92 -13.53 -9.86 0.63
CA ILE A 92 -13.59 -11.17 -0.02
C ILE A 92 -13.68 -11.03 -1.55
N TYR A 93 -14.45 -10.06 -2.06
CA TYR A 93 -14.55 -9.81 -3.50
C TYR A 93 -13.42 -8.94 -4.04
N PHE A 94 -12.96 -7.98 -3.25
CA PHE A 94 -11.98 -6.98 -3.70
C PHE A 94 -10.56 -7.52 -3.80
N LEU A 95 -10.11 -8.38 -2.87
CA LEU A 95 -8.75 -8.93 -2.88
C LEU A 95 -8.44 -9.78 -4.13
N PRO A 96 -9.31 -10.71 -4.57
CA PRO A 96 -9.11 -11.43 -5.83
C PRO A 96 -9.04 -10.49 -7.03
N ARG A 97 -9.92 -9.48 -7.07
CA ARG A 97 -9.91 -8.45 -8.13
C ARG A 97 -8.60 -7.68 -8.16
N LEU A 98 -8.09 -7.25 -7.01
CA LEU A 98 -6.79 -6.60 -6.90
C LEU A 98 -5.63 -7.46 -7.42
N LYS A 99 -5.63 -8.77 -7.15
CA LYS A 99 -4.60 -9.69 -7.65
C LYS A 99 -4.61 -9.83 -9.17
N GLN A 100 -5.78 -9.69 -9.80
CA GLN A 100 -5.91 -9.76 -11.25
C GLN A 100 -5.50 -8.46 -11.96
N LEU A 101 -5.37 -7.35 -11.23
CA LEU A 101 -4.92 -6.09 -11.80
C LEU A 101 -3.46 -6.20 -12.25
N LYS A 102 -3.23 -5.89 -13.52
CA LYS A 102 -1.89 -5.86 -14.11
C LYS A 102 -1.16 -4.56 -13.73
N LEU A 103 -0.64 -4.50 -12.50
CA LEU A 103 0.16 -3.39 -12.00
C LEU A 103 1.62 -3.52 -12.43
N ARG A 104 1.91 -3.25 -13.71
CA ARG A 104 3.26 -3.39 -14.28
C ARG A 104 4.25 -2.45 -13.60
N GLY A 105 5.40 -2.98 -13.18
CA GLY A 105 6.46 -2.20 -12.53
C GLY A 105 6.12 -1.74 -11.11
N VAL A 106 5.01 -2.20 -10.53
CA VAL A 106 4.55 -1.82 -9.19
C VAL A 106 4.36 -3.06 -8.34
N GLN A 107 5.01 -3.09 -7.18
CA GLN A 107 4.78 -4.07 -6.16
C GLN A 107 3.58 -3.64 -5.29
N LEU A 108 2.61 -4.53 -5.14
CA LEU A 108 1.49 -4.39 -4.21
C LEU A 108 1.74 -5.25 -2.97
N SER A 109 1.57 -4.66 -1.79
CA SER A 109 1.54 -5.37 -0.51
C SER A 109 0.32 -4.91 0.28
N TRP A 110 -0.21 -5.74 1.17
CA TRP A 110 -1.32 -5.34 2.05
C TRP A 110 -1.09 -5.77 3.48
N LYS A 111 -1.65 -4.99 4.42
CA LYS A 111 -1.70 -5.30 5.84
C LYS A 111 -3.14 -5.15 6.30
N TYR A 112 -3.62 -6.13 7.05
CA TYR A 112 -4.98 -6.15 7.57
C TYR A 112 -4.93 -6.04 9.09
N LYS A 113 -5.72 -5.14 9.66
CA LYS A 113 -5.93 -5.03 11.11
C LYS A 113 -7.40 -5.28 11.41
N TYR A 114 -7.66 -6.27 12.24
CA TYR A 114 -8.99 -6.56 12.76
C TYR A 114 -8.91 -6.67 14.28
N VAL A 115 -9.90 -6.11 14.95
CA VAL A 115 -10.07 -6.22 16.39
C VAL A 115 -11.19 -7.22 16.61
N THR A 116 -10.93 -8.28 17.36
CA THR A 116 -11.98 -9.15 17.88
C THR A 116 -12.18 -8.82 19.34
N VAL A 117 -13.43 -8.69 19.75
CA VAL A 117 -13.80 -8.66 21.17
C VAL A 117 -14.08 -10.11 21.53
N LEU A 118 -13.38 -10.65 22.53
CA LEU A 118 -13.74 -11.96 23.06
C LEU A 118 -15.13 -11.87 23.69
N PRO A 119 -16.03 -12.82 23.40
CA PRO A 119 -17.21 -12.98 24.24
C PRO A 119 -16.77 -13.47 25.62
N ASP A 120 -17.33 -12.87 26.67
CA ASP A 120 -17.15 -13.28 28.07
C ASP A 120 -17.59 -14.73 28.33
#